data_AF-A0A941VFJ3-F1
#
_entry.id   AF-A0A941VFJ3-F1
#
_cell.length_a   1.000
_cell.length_b   1.000
_cell.length_c   1.000
_cell.angle_alpha   90.00
_cell.angle_beta   90.00
_cell.angle_gamma   90.00
#
_symmetry.space_group_name_H-M   'P 1'
#
loop_
_entity.id
_entity.type
_entity.pdbx_description
1 polymer ?
#
loop_
_entity_poly.entity_id
_entity_poly.type
_entity_poly.pdbx_seq_one_letter_code
_entity_poly.pdbx_strand_id
1 'polypeptide(L)'
;MSKRSSSSSSPTPTDPVVAFDELLARVQACTVCAAQLPHPPRPILRVSSTARLLIVGQAPGRRVHETGIPWNDPSGDLLRQWLSMTREQFYDVSRIAIVPTGLCYPGTVKGSDLPPRPECAPLWHPPLRAAMPQIRLTLLIGAYAQAYYLGKRRGRTLADTVHAWRDFAPDYVPLPHPSPRNRRWLKQNPWFEAEVLPMLRERVGALLPTGDNDGAHNQT
;
A
#
# COMPACT_ATOMS: atom_id res chain seq x y z
N MET A 1 38.05 -54.58 -6.96
CA MET A 1 37.87 -53.38 -7.81
C MET A 1 36.38 -53.23 -8.12
N SER A 2 35.71 -52.26 -7.52
CA SER A 2 34.48 -51.64 -8.05
C SER A 2 34.09 -50.50 -7.11
N LYS A 3 34.44 -49.28 -7.52
CA LYS A 3 34.11 -48.02 -6.82
C LYS A 3 32.61 -47.78 -6.96
N ARG A 4 31.87 -47.69 -5.85
CA ARG A 4 30.52 -47.09 -5.85
C ARG A 4 30.69 -45.58 -5.81
N SER A 5 30.42 -44.95 -6.95
CA SER A 5 30.35 -43.51 -7.11
C SER A 5 29.17 -42.95 -6.30
N SER A 6 29.49 -42.13 -5.31
CA SER A 6 28.56 -41.25 -4.62
C SER A 6 28.23 -40.06 -5.52
N SER A 7 27.09 -40.09 -6.20
CA SER A 7 26.56 -38.93 -6.93
C SER A 7 25.93 -37.95 -5.95
N SER A 8 26.71 -36.93 -5.58
CA SER A 8 26.22 -35.69 -4.98
C SER A 8 25.32 -34.99 -6.00
N SER A 9 24.01 -34.97 -5.76
CA SER A 9 23.06 -34.15 -6.49
C SER A 9 23.10 -32.73 -5.91
N SER A 10 23.77 -31.83 -6.63
CA SER A 10 23.73 -30.39 -6.37
C SER A 10 22.29 -29.85 -6.49
N PRO A 11 21.93 -28.80 -5.72
CA PRO A 11 20.61 -28.21 -5.77
C PRO A 11 20.37 -27.47 -7.10
N THR A 12 19.17 -27.64 -7.65
CA THR A 12 18.64 -26.98 -8.85
C THR A 12 18.60 -25.46 -8.69
N PRO A 13 18.79 -24.65 -9.76
CA PRO A 13 18.78 -23.20 -9.66
C PRO A 13 17.40 -22.68 -9.24
N THR A 14 17.38 -21.85 -8.20
CA THR A 14 16.26 -20.99 -7.82
C THR A 14 15.76 -20.22 -9.03
N ASP A 15 14.45 -20.11 -9.22
CA ASP A 15 13.81 -19.24 -10.22
C ASP A 15 14.54 -17.89 -10.29
N PRO A 16 14.72 -17.29 -11.49
CA PRO A 16 15.34 -16.00 -11.60
C PRO A 16 14.53 -15.02 -10.76
N VAL A 17 15.16 -14.45 -9.73
CA VAL A 17 14.66 -13.28 -9.03
C VAL A 17 14.46 -12.22 -10.10
N VAL A 18 13.22 -12.00 -10.53
CA VAL A 18 12.88 -10.94 -11.48
C VAL A 18 13.40 -9.65 -10.86
N ALA A 19 14.27 -8.94 -11.60
CA ALA A 19 14.84 -7.71 -11.09
C ALA A 19 13.70 -6.72 -10.79
N PHE A 20 13.83 -5.94 -9.70
CA PHE A 20 12.77 -5.04 -9.24
C PHE A 20 12.25 -4.12 -10.37
N ASP A 21 13.15 -3.62 -11.21
CA ASP A 21 12.83 -2.76 -12.35
C ASP A 21 12.07 -3.49 -13.46
N GLU A 22 12.39 -4.75 -13.74
CA GLU A 22 11.66 -5.58 -14.70
C GLU A 22 10.23 -5.84 -14.23
N LEU A 23 10.05 -6.13 -12.94
CA LEU A 23 8.72 -6.26 -12.35
C LEU A 23 7.94 -4.95 -12.47
N LEU A 24 8.57 -3.81 -12.15
CA LEU A 24 7.91 -2.51 -12.25
C LEU A 24 7.51 -2.18 -13.69
N ALA A 25 8.38 -2.45 -14.67
CA ALA A 25 8.08 -2.27 -16.08
C ALA A 25 6.88 -3.12 -16.52
N ARG A 26 6.80 -4.39 -16.08
CA ARG A 26 5.66 -5.28 -16.34
C ARG A 26 4.36 -4.76 -15.72
N VAL A 27 4.41 -4.26 -14.48
CA VAL A 27 3.24 -3.67 -13.81
C VAL A 27 2.77 -2.45 -14.59
N GLN A 28 3.68 -1.56 -14.98
CA GLN A 28 3.36 -0.32 -15.72
C GLN A 28 2.79 -0.60 -17.12
N ALA A 29 3.22 -1.68 -17.78
CA ALA A 29 2.71 -2.12 -19.07
C ALA A 29 1.42 -2.97 -18.99
N CYS A 30 0.84 -3.17 -17.80
CA CYS A 30 -0.31 -4.04 -17.61
C CYS A 30 -1.57 -3.56 -18.36
N THR A 31 -2.15 -4.43 -19.20
CA THR A 31 -3.39 -4.15 -19.94
C THR A 31 -4.57 -5.06 -19.59
N VAL A 32 -4.43 -5.94 -18.59
CA VAL A 32 -5.40 -7.01 -18.28
C VAL A 32 -6.85 -6.54 -18.16
N CYS A 33 -7.09 -5.40 -17.52
CA CYS A 33 -8.43 -4.87 -17.30
C CYS A 33 -8.92 -3.87 -18.36
N ALA A 34 -8.18 -3.66 -19.47
CA ALA A 34 -8.44 -2.61 -20.46
C ALA A 34 -9.88 -2.55 -20.95
N ALA A 35 -10.48 -3.71 -21.27
CA ALA A 35 -11.84 -3.79 -21.79
C ALA A 35 -12.93 -3.34 -20.79
N GLN A 36 -12.57 -3.15 -19.52
CA GLN A 36 -13.48 -2.81 -18.43
C GLN A 36 -13.27 -1.39 -17.89
N LEU A 37 -12.24 -0.68 -18.37
CA LEU A 37 -11.90 0.66 -17.91
C LEU A 37 -12.48 1.72 -18.86
N PRO A 38 -12.89 2.89 -18.34
CA PRO A 38 -13.33 4.01 -19.18
C PRO A 38 -12.17 4.74 -19.90
N HIS A 39 -10.93 4.45 -19.51
CA HIS A 39 -9.71 5.01 -20.09
C HIS A 39 -8.69 3.89 -20.32
N PRO A 40 -7.70 4.08 -21.20
CA PRO A 40 -6.57 3.16 -21.31
C PRO A 40 -5.95 2.87 -19.93
N PRO A 41 -5.54 1.61 -19.67
CA PRO A 41 -4.86 1.25 -18.44
C PRO A 41 -3.70 2.20 -18.14
N ARG A 42 -3.72 2.76 -16.92
CA ARG A 42 -2.64 3.57 -16.39
C ARG A 42 -2.37 3.10 -14.96
N PRO A 43 -1.57 2.03 -14.78
CA PRO A 43 -1.20 1.53 -13.47
C PRO A 43 -0.44 2.60 -12.68
N ILE A 44 -0.98 3.02 -11.54
CA ILE A 44 -0.42 4.06 -10.68
C ILE A 44 -0.08 3.45 -9.33
N LEU A 45 1.20 3.44 -9.01
CA LEU A 45 1.80 2.96 -7.77
C LEU A 45 3.10 3.72 -7.51
N ARG A 46 3.56 3.69 -6.26
CA ARG A 46 4.90 4.12 -5.87
C ARG A 46 5.53 3.02 -5.04
N VAL A 47 6.71 2.54 -5.42
CA VAL A 47 7.34 1.39 -4.77
C VAL A 47 8.84 1.59 -4.71
N SER A 48 9.47 1.01 -3.70
CA SER A 48 10.92 0.85 -3.60
C SER A 48 11.20 -0.46 -2.87
N SER A 49 12.28 -1.15 -3.25
CA SER A 49 12.77 -2.32 -2.52
C SER A 49 13.20 -1.99 -1.08
N THR A 50 13.50 -0.71 -0.79
CA THR A 50 13.93 -0.21 0.52
C THR A 50 12.77 0.25 1.41
N ALA A 51 11.56 0.41 0.86
CA ALA A 51 10.42 0.93 1.61
C ALA A 51 10.13 0.05 2.83
N ARG A 52 9.79 0.70 3.95
CA ARG A 52 9.45 0.02 5.22
C ARG A 52 7.98 0.12 5.58
N LEU A 53 7.28 1.11 5.02
CA LEU A 53 5.85 1.32 5.15
C LEU A 53 5.15 1.08 3.81
N LEU A 54 4.10 0.26 3.80
CA LEU A 54 3.23 0.07 2.64
C LEU A 54 1.84 0.64 2.92
N ILE A 55 1.35 1.51 2.05
CA ILE A 55 -0.01 2.05 2.09
C ILE A 55 -0.85 1.40 0.99
N VAL A 56 -1.92 0.71 1.39
CA VAL A 56 -2.86 0.06 0.47
C VAL A 56 -4.21 0.74 0.56
N GLY A 57 -4.61 1.40 -0.53
CA GLY A 57 -5.94 1.99 -0.71
C GLY A 57 -6.84 1.19 -1.66
N GLN A 58 -7.91 1.84 -2.13
CA GLN A 58 -8.86 1.25 -3.09
C GLN A 58 -8.28 1.22 -4.51
N ALA A 59 -8.34 2.35 -5.21
CA ALA A 59 -7.85 2.55 -6.57
C ALA A 59 -7.64 4.05 -6.81
N PRO A 60 -6.88 4.46 -7.83
CA PRO A 60 -6.82 5.85 -8.26
C PRO A 60 -8.21 6.43 -8.52
N GLY A 61 -8.50 7.61 -7.96
CA GLY A 61 -9.61 8.45 -8.43
C GLY A 61 -9.22 9.25 -9.67
N ARG A 62 -10.17 10.03 -10.22
CA ARG A 62 -9.94 10.82 -11.46
C ARG A 62 -8.70 11.73 -11.40
N ARG A 63 -8.55 12.53 -10.35
CA ARG A 63 -7.39 13.43 -10.20
C ARG A 63 -6.07 12.67 -10.12
N VAL A 64 -6.06 11.52 -9.46
CA VAL A 64 -4.86 10.65 -9.40
C VAL A 64 -4.59 10.07 -10.79
N HIS A 65 -5.62 9.64 -11.52
CA HIS A 65 -5.48 9.18 -12.90
C HIS A 65 -4.86 10.24 -13.81
N GLU A 66 -5.26 11.51 -13.68
CA GLU A 66 -4.72 12.61 -14.47
C GLU A 66 -3.28 12.94 -14.08
N THR A 67 -3.02 13.09 -12.78
CA THR A 67 -1.71 13.56 -12.26
C THR A 67 -0.66 12.46 -12.13
N GLY A 68 -1.05 11.20 -12.02
CA GLY A 68 -0.14 10.07 -11.73
C GLY A 68 0.38 10.05 -10.28
N ILE A 69 -0.14 10.90 -9.39
CA ILE A 69 0.35 11.01 -8.01
C ILE A 69 -0.71 10.43 -7.05
N PRO A 70 -0.47 9.26 -6.43
CA PRO A 70 -1.38 8.71 -5.42
C PRO A 70 -1.62 9.67 -4.26
N TRP A 71 -2.82 9.73 -3.70
CA TRP A 71 -3.14 10.59 -2.54
C TRP A 71 -2.84 12.10 -2.76
N ASN A 72 -2.94 12.54 -4.02
CA ASN A 72 -2.83 13.95 -4.41
C ASN A 72 -4.20 14.65 -4.40
N ASP A 73 -4.94 14.48 -3.31
CA ASP A 73 -6.28 15.00 -3.09
C ASP A 73 -6.51 15.31 -1.60
N PRO A 74 -7.66 15.90 -1.21
CA PRO A 74 -7.95 16.21 0.19
C PRO A 74 -7.97 14.99 1.13
N SER A 75 -8.21 13.79 0.60
CA SER A 75 -8.13 12.57 1.42
C SER A 75 -6.68 12.24 1.76
N GLY A 76 -5.77 12.48 0.82
CA GLY A 76 -4.33 12.40 1.06
C GLY A 76 -3.82 13.44 2.06
N ASP A 77 -4.37 14.66 2.04
CA ASP A 77 -4.03 15.68 3.04
C ASP A 77 -4.41 15.21 4.46
N LEU A 78 -5.61 14.66 4.62
CA LEU A 78 -6.05 14.12 5.89
C LEU A 78 -5.24 12.87 6.31
N LEU A 79 -4.87 12.01 5.37
CA LEU A 79 -3.99 10.87 5.67
C LEU A 79 -2.63 11.33 6.21
N ARG A 80 -2.02 12.34 5.59
CA ARG A 80 -0.76 12.93 6.07
C ARG A 80 -0.90 13.51 7.47
N GLN A 81 -2.01 14.18 7.77
CA GLN A 81 -2.30 14.68 9.12
C GLN A 81 -2.46 13.55 10.15
N TRP A 82 -3.11 12.45 9.78
CA TRP A 82 -3.21 11.26 10.65
C TRP A 82 -1.83 10.69 10.95
N LEU A 83 -0.97 10.58 9.94
CA LEU A 83 0.39 10.05 10.06
C LEU A 83 1.39 11.05 10.65
N SER A 84 1.00 12.31 10.87
CA SER A 84 1.90 13.38 11.31
C SER A 84 3.10 13.58 10.37
N MET A 85 2.83 13.62 9.05
CA MET A 85 3.84 13.72 7.99
C MET A 85 3.70 14.98 7.15
N THR A 86 4.83 15.51 6.70
CA THR A 86 4.86 16.47 5.58
C THR A 86 4.58 15.78 4.25
N ARG A 87 4.34 16.58 3.21
CA ARG A 87 4.14 16.06 1.87
C ARG A 87 5.40 15.36 1.35
N GLU A 88 6.57 15.93 1.63
CA GLU A 88 7.88 15.45 1.20
C GLU A 88 8.17 14.08 1.81
N GLN A 89 7.97 13.95 3.14
CA GLN A 89 8.10 12.68 3.85
C GLN A 89 7.14 11.62 3.29
N PHE A 90 5.89 12.00 3.00
CA PHE A 90 4.88 11.06 2.50
C PHE A 90 5.21 10.50 1.11
N TYR A 91 5.92 11.28 0.27
CA TYR A 91 6.29 10.88 -1.09
C TYR A 91 7.73 10.39 -1.24
N ASP A 92 8.49 10.28 -0.14
CA ASP A 92 9.79 9.62 -0.12
C ASP A 92 9.62 8.12 -0.38
N VAL A 93 9.82 7.72 -1.63
CA VAL A 93 9.64 6.33 -2.06
C VAL A 93 10.65 5.38 -1.43
N SER A 94 11.82 5.89 -0.97
CA SER A 94 12.80 5.05 -0.28
C SER A 94 12.26 4.52 1.07
N ARG A 95 11.25 5.21 1.62
CA ARG A 95 10.64 4.94 2.91
C ARG A 95 9.23 4.35 2.80
N ILE A 96 8.44 4.87 1.87
CA ILE A 96 7.00 4.60 1.76
C ILE A 96 6.63 4.09 0.37
N ALA A 97 6.06 2.90 0.33
CA ALA A 97 5.39 2.33 -0.84
C ALA A 97 3.89 2.60 -0.77
N ILE A 98 3.27 2.85 -1.92
CA ILE A 98 1.83 3.04 -2.11
C ILE A 98 1.37 2.13 -3.25
N VAL A 99 0.59 1.11 -2.91
CA VAL A 99 0.06 0.12 -3.87
C VAL A 99 -1.44 -0.05 -3.61
N PRO A 100 -2.31 0.65 -4.37
CA PRO A 100 -3.76 0.48 -4.26
C PRO A 100 -4.20 -0.92 -4.71
N THR A 101 -5.33 -1.40 -4.18
CA THR A 101 -5.92 -2.70 -4.55
C THR A 101 -6.21 -2.81 -6.06
N GLY A 102 -6.62 -1.71 -6.70
CA GLY A 102 -6.68 -1.58 -8.15
C GLY A 102 -5.71 -0.50 -8.61
N LEU A 103 -4.80 -0.83 -9.53
CA LEU A 103 -3.77 0.11 -9.97
C LEU A 103 -4.27 1.14 -10.99
N CYS A 104 -5.41 0.90 -11.64
CA CYS A 104 -5.99 1.79 -12.64
C CYS A 104 -7.27 2.45 -12.12
N TYR A 105 -7.58 3.64 -12.61
CA TYR A 105 -8.85 4.32 -12.31
C TYR A 105 -10.03 3.57 -12.94
N PRO A 106 -10.99 3.07 -12.15
CA PRO A 106 -12.06 2.21 -12.63
C PRO A 106 -13.23 2.98 -13.24
N GLY A 107 -13.21 4.32 -13.19
CA GLY A 107 -14.34 5.17 -13.53
C GLY A 107 -15.11 5.68 -12.32
N THR A 108 -16.00 6.64 -12.56
CA THR A 108 -16.87 7.23 -11.53
C THR A 108 -18.32 7.07 -11.97
N VAL A 109 -19.18 6.62 -11.06
CA VAL A 109 -20.64 6.56 -11.25
C VAL A 109 -21.32 7.37 -10.15
N LYS A 110 -22.25 8.26 -10.52
CA LYS A 110 -23.02 9.09 -9.56
C LYS A 110 -22.14 9.79 -8.49
N GLY A 111 -20.96 10.28 -8.90
CA GLY A 111 -20.03 10.99 -8.00
C GLY A 111 -19.28 10.10 -7.01
N SER A 112 -19.22 8.78 -7.23
CA SER A 112 -18.36 7.86 -6.48
C SER A 112 -17.55 6.99 -7.43
N ASP A 113 -16.28 6.81 -7.11
CA ASP A 113 -15.42 5.93 -7.90
C ASP A 113 -15.87 4.48 -7.78
N LEU A 114 -15.83 3.78 -8.91
CA LEU A 114 -16.16 2.37 -9.01
C LEU A 114 -15.19 1.52 -8.17
N PRO A 115 -15.57 0.28 -7.80
CA PRO A 115 -14.68 -0.65 -7.12
C PRO A 115 -13.41 -0.93 -7.94
N PRO A 116 -12.30 -1.30 -7.28
CA PRO A 116 -11.11 -1.79 -7.97
C PRO A 116 -11.46 -3.08 -8.72
N ARG A 117 -10.80 -3.28 -9.86
CA ARG A 117 -10.96 -4.49 -10.67
C ARG A 117 -10.48 -5.73 -9.88
N PRO A 118 -11.30 -6.78 -9.74
CA PRO A 118 -11.01 -7.91 -8.84
C PRO A 118 -9.75 -8.69 -9.25
N GLU A 119 -9.38 -8.68 -10.52
CA GLU A 119 -8.19 -9.33 -11.06
C GLU A 119 -6.87 -8.61 -10.70
N CYS A 120 -6.93 -7.33 -10.31
CA CYS A 120 -5.73 -6.49 -10.22
C CYS A 120 -4.82 -6.85 -9.03
N ALA A 121 -5.37 -6.89 -7.81
CA ALA A 121 -4.58 -7.22 -6.62
C ALA A 121 -4.03 -8.66 -6.63
N PRO A 122 -4.82 -9.71 -6.96
CA PRO A 122 -4.30 -11.07 -7.08
C PRO A 122 -3.13 -11.19 -8.06
N LEU A 123 -3.14 -10.42 -9.14
CA LEU A 123 -2.09 -10.44 -10.16
C LEU A 123 -0.80 -9.76 -9.68
N TRP A 124 -0.90 -8.56 -9.08
CA TRP A 124 0.28 -7.72 -8.86
C TRP A 124 0.76 -7.62 -7.41
N HIS A 125 -0.12 -7.77 -6.42
CA HIS A 125 0.31 -7.61 -5.02
C HIS A 125 1.31 -8.69 -4.56
N PRO A 126 1.13 -9.99 -4.89
CA PRO A 126 2.11 -11.01 -4.48
C PRO A 126 3.54 -10.75 -4.97
N PRO A 127 3.81 -10.53 -6.28
CA PRO A 127 5.18 -10.25 -6.73
C PRO A 127 5.70 -8.90 -6.22
N LEU A 128 4.87 -7.85 -6.13
CA LEU A 128 5.29 -6.56 -5.57
C LEU A 128 5.70 -6.69 -4.10
N ARG A 129 4.98 -7.48 -3.30
CA ARG A 129 5.37 -7.74 -1.90
C ARG A 129 6.66 -8.51 -1.79
N ALA A 130 6.84 -9.56 -2.60
CA ALA A 130 8.08 -10.32 -2.62
C ALA A 130 9.29 -9.42 -2.96
N ALA A 131 9.09 -8.45 -3.85
CA ALA A 131 10.12 -7.50 -4.28
C ALA A 131 10.35 -6.33 -3.28
N MET A 132 9.57 -6.23 -2.20
CA MET A 132 9.72 -5.22 -1.13
C MET A 132 9.92 -5.88 0.24
N PRO A 133 11.02 -6.63 0.45
CA PRO A 133 11.24 -7.41 1.67
C PRO A 133 11.46 -6.57 2.93
N GLN A 134 11.66 -5.26 2.79
CA GLN A 134 11.89 -4.34 3.92
C GLN A 134 10.60 -3.81 4.54
N ILE A 135 9.42 -4.10 3.99
CA ILE A 135 8.15 -3.71 4.59
C ILE A 135 8.01 -4.33 6.00
N ARG A 136 7.68 -3.48 6.97
CA ARG A 136 7.44 -3.82 8.39
C ARG A 136 6.06 -3.40 8.87
N LEU A 137 5.35 -2.58 8.10
CA LEU A 137 3.98 -2.18 8.37
C LEU A 137 3.22 -2.00 7.07
N THR A 138 2.01 -2.55 7.01
CA THR A 138 1.03 -2.26 5.95
C THR A 138 -0.19 -1.55 6.52
N LEU A 139 -0.51 -0.36 6.00
CA LEU A 139 -1.78 0.32 6.26
C LEU A 139 -2.84 -0.17 5.28
N LEU A 140 -3.94 -0.72 5.79
CA LEU A 140 -5.06 -1.22 5.00
C LEU A 140 -6.22 -0.22 5.05
N ILE A 141 -6.25 0.69 4.08
CA ILE A 141 -7.16 1.83 4.09
C ILE A 141 -8.43 1.52 3.30
N GLY A 142 -9.54 1.39 4.04
CA GLY A 142 -10.87 1.13 3.48
C GLY A 142 -11.16 -0.36 3.21
N ALA A 143 -12.43 -0.62 2.87
CA ALA A 143 -12.98 -1.97 2.84
C ALA A 143 -12.30 -2.90 1.81
N TYR A 144 -11.89 -2.39 0.65
CA TYR A 144 -11.28 -3.22 -0.40
C TYR A 144 -9.88 -3.72 -0.01
N ALA A 145 -9.05 -2.85 0.55
CA ALA A 145 -7.73 -3.23 1.05
C ALA A 145 -7.85 -4.26 2.18
N GLN A 146 -8.77 -4.03 3.12
CA GLN A 146 -9.04 -4.94 4.23
C GLN A 146 -9.61 -6.28 3.75
N ALA A 147 -10.54 -6.28 2.80
CA ALA A 147 -11.10 -7.51 2.23
C ALA A 147 -10.03 -8.37 1.55
N TYR A 148 -9.13 -7.74 0.77
CA TYR A 148 -8.05 -8.46 0.10
C TYR A 148 -7.03 -9.05 1.08
N TYR A 149 -6.55 -8.26 2.04
CA TYR A 149 -5.47 -8.70 2.94
C TYR A 149 -5.92 -9.51 4.15
N LEU A 150 -7.10 -9.20 4.72
CA LEU A 150 -7.58 -9.86 5.93
C LEU A 150 -8.55 -11.00 5.62
N GLY A 151 -9.16 -11.02 4.44
CA GLY A 151 -10.06 -12.09 4.00
C GLY A 151 -11.16 -12.36 5.02
N LYS A 152 -11.22 -13.59 5.55
CA LYS A 152 -12.19 -14.01 6.57
C LYS A 152 -11.88 -13.48 7.98
N ARG A 153 -10.67 -12.93 8.23
CA ARG A 153 -10.28 -12.38 9.53
C ARG A 153 -10.85 -10.97 9.78
N ARG A 154 -11.39 -10.30 8.76
CA ARG A 154 -12.02 -8.98 8.92
C ARG A 154 -13.27 -9.08 9.78
N GLY A 155 -13.59 -8.01 10.49
CA GLY A 155 -14.84 -7.88 11.23
C GLY A 155 -16.07 -7.85 10.31
N ARG A 156 -17.26 -7.92 10.91
CA ARG A 156 -18.54 -7.90 10.16
C ARG A 156 -18.71 -6.60 9.37
N THR A 157 -18.25 -5.49 9.95
CA THR A 157 -18.24 -4.17 9.31
C THR A 157 -16.82 -3.59 9.21
N LEU A 158 -16.68 -2.50 8.44
CA LEU A 158 -15.46 -1.69 8.40
C LEU A 158 -15.08 -1.20 9.81
N ALA A 159 -16.07 -0.73 10.57
CA ALA A 159 -15.87 -0.22 11.92
C ALA A 159 -15.34 -1.30 12.86
N ASP A 160 -15.93 -2.51 12.83
CA ASP A 160 -15.49 -3.64 13.65
C ASP A 160 -14.04 -4.02 13.32
N THR A 161 -13.69 -4.03 12.03
CA THR A 161 -12.34 -4.34 11.58
C THR A 161 -11.32 -3.29 12.06
N VAL A 162 -11.66 -2.00 11.99
CA VAL A 162 -10.79 -0.93 12.49
C VAL A 162 -10.69 -0.98 14.02
N HIS A 163 -11.78 -1.26 14.73
CA HIS A 163 -11.77 -1.36 16.18
C HIS A 163 -10.88 -2.51 16.67
N ALA A 164 -10.90 -3.64 15.95
CA ALA A 164 -10.06 -4.81 16.20
C ALA A 164 -8.62 -4.66 15.64
N TRP A 165 -8.11 -3.45 15.41
CA TRP A 165 -6.80 -3.23 14.77
C TRP A 165 -5.64 -3.99 15.45
N ARG A 166 -5.73 -4.19 16.77
CA ARG A 166 -4.72 -4.91 17.57
C ARG A 166 -4.55 -6.37 17.14
N ASP A 167 -5.61 -7.01 16.65
CA ASP A 167 -5.60 -8.41 16.20
C ASP A 167 -4.82 -8.61 14.90
N PHE A 168 -4.52 -7.52 14.19
CA PHE A 168 -3.79 -7.55 12.93
C PHE A 168 -2.37 -7.01 13.04
N ALA A 169 -2.00 -6.48 14.20
CA ALA A 169 -0.64 -6.07 14.52
C ALA A 169 0.28 -7.30 14.72
N PRO A 170 1.60 -7.18 14.49
CA PRO A 170 2.28 -6.00 13.98
C PRO A 170 2.29 -5.94 12.45
N ASP A 171 1.61 -6.77 11.68
CA ASP A 171 1.81 -6.70 10.21
C ASP A 171 0.94 -5.65 9.54
N TYR A 172 -0.30 -5.51 10.02
CA TYR A 172 -1.33 -4.67 9.42
C TYR A 172 -1.94 -3.70 10.42
N VAL A 173 -2.33 -2.53 9.93
CA VAL A 173 -3.23 -1.62 10.64
C VAL A 173 -4.39 -1.28 9.70
N PRO A 174 -5.61 -1.81 9.95
CA PRO A 174 -6.79 -1.40 9.20
C PRO A 174 -7.21 0.01 9.58
N LEU A 175 -7.45 0.85 8.58
CA LEU A 175 -7.92 2.22 8.74
C LEU A 175 -9.19 2.45 7.92
N PRO A 176 -10.11 3.33 8.39
CA PRO A 176 -11.17 3.84 7.54
C PRO A 176 -10.57 4.71 6.43
N HIS A 177 -11.33 4.97 5.37
CA HIS A 177 -10.87 5.94 4.36
C HIS A 177 -10.81 7.35 4.97
N PRO A 178 -9.75 8.15 4.73
CA PRO A 178 -9.65 9.53 5.20
C PRO A 178 -10.50 10.47 4.33
N SER A 179 -11.81 10.24 4.27
CA SER A 179 -12.75 11.05 3.48
C SER A 179 -13.57 11.98 4.37
N PRO A 180 -13.94 13.19 3.90
CA PRO A 180 -14.95 14.02 4.56
C PRO A 180 -16.28 13.28 4.80
N ARG A 181 -16.60 12.28 3.98
CA ARG A 181 -17.78 11.42 4.15
C ARG A 181 -17.75 10.62 5.46
N ASN A 182 -16.57 10.41 6.06
CA ASN A 182 -16.40 9.68 7.31
C ASN A 182 -16.41 10.57 8.56
N ARG A 183 -16.67 11.89 8.46
CA ARG A 183 -16.71 12.80 9.63
C ARG A 183 -17.70 12.36 10.71
N ARG A 184 -18.90 11.89 10.32
CA ARG A 184 -19.89 11.39 11.28
C ARG A 184 -19.37 10.16 12.02
N TRP A 185 -18.73 9.23 11.29
CA TRP A 185 -18.15 8.04 11.86
C TRP A 185 -17.05 8.38 12.87
N LEU A 186 -16.14 9.31 12.53
CA LEU A 186 -15.07 9.75 13.44
C LEU A 186 -15.64 10.34 14.73
N LYS A 187 -16.65 11.20 14.65
CA LYS A 187 -17.34 11.76 15.83
C LYS A 187 -17.98 10.68 16.71
N GLN A 188 -18.49 9.60 16.11
CA GLN A 188 -19.11 8.49 16.84
C GLN A 188 -18.07 7.49 17.37
N ASN A 189 -16.82 7.58 16.94
CA ASN A 189 -15.74 6.66 17.29
C ASN A 189 -14.51 7.45 17.79
N PRO A 190 -14.63 8.20 18.90
CA PRO A 190 -13.55 9.06 19.40
C PRO A 190 -12.28 8.28 19.78
N TRP A 191 -12.41 6.99 20.09
CA TRP A 191 -11.29 6.07 20.30
C TRP A 191 -10.34 5.98 19.09
N PHE A 192 -10.81 6.25 17.87
CA PHE A 192 -9.92 6.27 16.70
C PHE A 192 -8.86 7.37 16.84
N GLU A 193 -9.28 8.58 17.18
CA GLU A 193 -8.37 9.71 17.38
C GLU A 193 -7.57 9.58 18.68
N ALA A 194 -8.18 9.04 19.74
CA ALA A 194 -7.54 8.93 21.06
C ALA A 194 -6.55 7.76 21.18
N GLU A 195 -6.75 6.66 20.44
CA GLU A 195 -5.93 5.44 20.57
C GLU A 195 -5.21 5.06 19.28
N VAL A 196 -5.90 5.07 18.13
CA VAL A 196 -5.33 4.56 16.88
C VAL A 196 -4.32 5.55 16.31
N LEU A 197 -4.65 6.84 16.25
CA LEU A 197 -3.75 7.84 15.66
C LEU A 197 -2.44 8.00 16.45
N PRO A 198 -2.42 8.08 17.80
CA PRO A 198 -1.17 8.15 18.56
C PRO A 198 -0.27 6.92 18.33
N MET A 199 -0.84 5.71 18.43
CA MET A 199 -0.10 4.47 18.16
C MET A 199 0.43 4.42 16.74
N LEU A 200 -0.39 4.82 15.75
CA LEU A 200 0.01 4.83 14.35
C LEU A 200 1.20 5.78 14.12
N ARG A 201 1.18 6.98 14.73
CA ARG A 201 2.26 7.96 14.63
C ARG A 201 3.55 7.44 15.25
N GLU A 202 3.49 6.88 16.46
CA GLU A 202 4.65 6.28 17.13
C GLU A 202 5.27 5.19 16.26
N ARG A 203 4.43 4.27 15.78
CA ARG A 203 4.87 3.12 15.02
C ARG A 203 5.44 3.51 13.65
N VAL A 204 4.85 4.49 12.98
CA VAL A 204 5.36 5.01 11.71
C VAL A 204 6.66 5.79 11.94
N GLY A 205 6.75 6.59 13.00
CA GLY A 205 7.98 7.29 13.36
C GLY A 205 9.16 6.34 13.59
N ALA A 206 8.93 5.22 14.28
CA ALA A 206 9.95 4.19 14.50
C ALA A 206 10.44 3.50 13.20
N LEU A 207 9.63 3.50 12.14
CA LEU A 207 10.01 2.94 10.84
C LEU A 207 10.78 3.91 9.95
N LEU A 208 10.67 5.20 10.22
CA LEU A 208 11.25 6.26 9.39
C LEU A 208 12.25 7.12 10.17
N PRO A 209 13.33 6.56 10.77
CA PRO A 209 14.29 7.35 11.52
C PRO A 209 14.77 8.59 10.75
N THR A 210 14.88 9.70 11.46
CA THR A 210 15.61 10.89 11.04
C THR A 210 17.09 10.53 11.01
N GLY A 211 17.61 10.17 9.83
CA GLY A 211 18.99 9.70 9.69
C GLY A 211 19.63 9.91 8.32
N ASP A 212 18.86 9.92 7.23
CA ASP A 212 19.47 9.92 5.89
C ASP A 212 19.42 11.26 5.14
N ASN A 213 19.02 12.38 5.77
CA ASN A 213 18.94 13.69 5.11
C ASN A 213 19.53 14.89 5.88
N ASP A 214 20.23 14.69 7.02
CA ASP A 214 20.95 15.80 7.71
C ASP A 214 22.32 16.08 7.08
N GLY A 215 22.39 16.00 5.75
CA GLY A 215 23.59 16.19 4.94
C GLY A 215 23.46 17.35 3.98
N ALA A 216 23.08 18.54 4.47
CA ALA A 216 23.40 19.86 3.91
C ALA A 216 22.35 20.86 4.42
N HIS A 217 22.68 21.59 5.49
CA HIS A 217 22.39 23.01 5.67
C HIS A 217 23.01 23.43 7.01
N ASN A 218 24.34 23.43 7.05
CA ASN A 218 25.07 24.29 7.94
C ASN A 218 26.27 24.86 7.16
N GLN A 219 26.58 26.13 7.40
CA GLN A 219 27.41 27.07 6.60
C GLN A 219 26.55 27.86 5.60
N THR A 220 26.38 29.19 5.71
CA THR A 220 27.07 30.27 6.43
C THR A 220 26.08 31.39 6.73
#